data_AF-A0A2N4U3D7-F1
#
_entry.id   AF-A0A2N4U3D7-F1
#
_cell.length_a   1.000
_cell.length_b   1.000
_cell.length_c   1.000
_cell.angle_alpha   90.00
_cell.angle_beta   90.00
_cell.angle_gamma   90.00
#
_symmetry.space_group_name_H-M   'P 1'
#
loop_
_entity.id
_entity.type
_entity.pdbx_description
1 polymer ?
#
loop_
_entity_poly.entity_id
_entity_poly.type
_entity_poly.pdbx_seq_one_letter_code
_entity_poly.pdbx_strand_id
1 'polypeptide(L)'
;MLASSYNDLLVLSSLLVAILASYTALDMAGRVSTAQERAVHWWLAGGAFAMGTGIWSMHFIGMLAFDLPIQLGYDPAITLLSLLIAVLASALVLWLVSQKTLPFARLILGATITGLGISGMHYTGMAAMRMNPAIQYIPALLILSVLIAIIASGAALWIAHHLRQHSPRVRLLRVAAATVMGGAIVSMHYTGMAAAEFPIGSICGAVREGFSNGWLSLIIIVITLAVLAIALITSVLDLRLEAQTSTLSSSLTTANQKLTYLALHDNLTKLPNRVLLDDRLNQAIQNASRENGCFALMFIDLDGFKAVNDAYGHHIGDRLLFEVARRIEENIRVPDTIARVGGDEFVLLARVGEPADAATVADKLLTGIREPFQVAGHELRVSGSIGIAIYPGDGERATREDAAIVSAIVALGHTLNMSVVAEGVETAVQQEFLAGLGCDSMQGYLLGRPMPADLIDIMMQKIKALAEPASIPACV
;
A
#
# COMPACT_ATOMS: atom_id res chain seq x y z
N MET A 1 -61.48 -5.80 -27.93
CA MET A 1 -60.04 -6.04 -27.71
C MET A 1 -59.79 -7.54 -27.71
N LEU A 2 -58.58 -7.98 -28.05
CA LEU A 2 -58.19 -9.38 -27.90
C LEU A 2 -58.24 -9.79 -26.42
N ALA A 3 -58.66 -11.02 -26.12
CA ALA A 3 -58.56 -11.57 -24.78
C ALA A 3 -57.09 -11.76 -24.42
N SER A 4 -56.69 -11.37 -23.21
CA SER A 4 -55.32 -11.51 -22.73
C SER A 4 -55.26 -12.26 -21.40
N SER A 5 -54.14 -12.92 -21.14
CA SER A 5 -53.87 -13.58 -19.87
C SER A 5 -52.39 -13.42 -19.49
N TYR A 6 -52.05 -13.73 -18.23
CA TYR A 6 -50.67 -13.68 -17.75
C TYR A 6 -50.18 -15.05 -17.33
N ASN A 7 -48.90 -15.33 -17.62
CA ASN A 7 -48.19 -16.47 -17.06
C ASN A 7 -47.55 -16.10 -15.72
N ASP A 8 -48.11 -16.61 -14.63
CA ASP A 8 -47.68 -16.30 -13.25
C ASP A 8 -46.17 -16.55 -13.01
N LEU A 9 -45.59 -17.58 -13.62
CA LEU A 9 -44.17 -17.92 -13.45
C LEU A 9 -43.27 -16.85 -14.09
N LEU A 10 -43.63 -16.34 -15.27
CA LEU A 10 -42.87 -15.29 -15.94
C LEU A 10 -43.06 -13.94 -15.24
N VAL A 11 -44.26 -13.66 -14.70
CA VAL A 11 -44.49 -12.47 -13.86
C VAL A 11 -43.57 -12.50 -12.64
N LEU A 12 -43.54 -13.62 -11.91
CA LEU A 12 -42.64 -13.79 -10.76
C LEU A 12 -41.17 -13.68 -11.18
N SER A 13 -40.79 -14.26 -12.32
CA SER A 13 -39.43 -14.18 -12.86
C SER A 13 -39.03 -12.74 -13.18
N SER A 14 -39.93 -11.95 -13.78
CA SER A 14 -39.68 -10.53 -14.06
C SER A 14 -39.44 -9.74 -12.76
N LEU A 15 -40.19 -10.05 -11.70
CA LEU A 15 -40.03 -9.41 -10.39
C LEU A 15 -38.68 -9.75 -9.77
N LEU A 16 -38.30 -11.03 -9.77
CA LEU A 16 -37.01 -11.47 -9.24
C LEU A 16 -35.83 -10.84 -9.99
N VAL A 17 -35.90 -10.77 -11.33
CA VAL A 17 -34.88 -10.09 -12.15
C VAL A 17 -34.83 -8.59 -11.84
N ALA A 18 -35.97 -7.93 -11.64
CA ALA A 18 -36.02 -6.52 -11.26
C ALA A 18 -35.34 -6.25 -9.91
N ILE A 19 -35.59 -7.11 -8.92
CA ILE A 19 -34.99 -7.01 -7.58
C ILE A 19 -33.48 -7.25 -7.67
N LEU A 20 -33.04 -8.28 -8.41
CA LEU A 20 -31.62 -8.58 -8.57
C LEU A 20 -30.86 -7.48 -9.32
N ALA A 21 -31.47 -6.92 -10.37
CA ALA A 21 -30.93 -5.78 -11.09
C ALA A 21 -30.82 -4.54 -10.20
N SER A 22 -31.85 -4.28 -9.39
CA SER A 22 -31.85 -3.16 -8.42
C SER A 22 -30.80 -3.34 -7.33
N TYR A 23 -30.61 -4.55 -6.82
CA TYR A 23 -29.55 -4.85 -5.84
C TYR A 23 -28.16 -4.65 -6.45
N THR A 24 -27.96 -5.15 -7.67
CA THR A 24 -26.70 -4.98 -8.42
C THR A 24 -26.40 -3.49 -8.65
N ALA A 25 -27.42 -2.69 -8.98
CA ALA A 25 -27.27 -1.24 -9.13
C ALA A 25 -26.83 -0.55 -7.82
N LEU A 26 -27.46 -0.89 -6.68
CA LEU A 26 -27.10 -0.34 -5.37
C LEU A 26 -25.68 -0.73 -4.94
N ASP A 27 -25.26 -1.95 -5.28
CA ASP A 27 -23.92 -2.44 -4.99
C ASP A 27 -22.85 -1.74 -5.85
N MET A 28 -23.11 -1.63 -7.16
CA MET A 28 -22.23 -0.91 -8.11
C MET A 28 -22.12 0.58 -7.79
N ALA A 29 -23.22 1.23 -7.39
CA ALA A 29 -23.21 2.63 -6.96
C ALA A 29 -22.23 2.88 -5.80
N GLY A 30 -22.14 1.95 -4.85
CA GLY A 30 -21.13 2.00 -3.79
C GLY A 30 -19.71 1.95 -4.35
N ARG A 31 -19.46 1.09 -5.34
CA ARG A 31 -18.12 0.88 -5.92
C ARG A 31 -17.62 2.01 -6.77
N VAL A 32 -18.46 2.54 -7.64
CA VAL A 32 -18.09 3.68 -8.48
C VAL A 32 -17.71 4.88 -7.60
N SER A 33 -18.30 5.01 -6.40
CA SER A 33 -17.98 6.08 -5.45
C SER A 33 -16.66 5.90 -4.68
N THR A 34 -16.15 4.66 -4.55
CA THR A 34 -14.91 4.35 -3.80
C THR A 34 -13.73 4.00 -4.71
N ALA A 35 -13.96 3.76 -6.00
CA ALA A 35 -12.93 3.36 -6.95
C ALA A 35 -11.92 4.48 -7.28
N GLN A 36 -10.69 4.08 -7.60
CA GLN A 36 -9.64 4.99 -8.10
C GLN A 36 -9.96 5.50 -9.52
N GLU A 37 -9.46 6.68 -9.90
CA GLU A 37 -9.86 7.44 -11.10
C GLU A 37 -9.91 6.63 -12.42
N ARG A 38 -8.96 5.70 -12.64
CA ARG A 38 -8.95 4.86 -13.85
C ARG A 38 -9.99 3.72 -13.82
N ALA A 39 -10.27 3.18 -12.63
CA ALA A 39 -11.22 2.08 -12.46
C ALA A 39 -12.68 2.55 -12.45
N VAL A 40 -12.95 3.81 -12.09
CA VAL A 40 -14.29 4.42 -12.07
C VAL A 40 -15.01 4.24 -13.42
N HIS A 41 -14.32 4.46 -14.53
CA HIS A 41 -14.90 4.35 -15.87
C HIS A 41 -15.34 2.92 -16.21
N TRP A 42 -14.53 1.92 -15.82
CA TRP A 42 -14.86 0.50 -16.03
C TRP A 42 -16.01 0.03 -15.13
N TRP A 43 -16.04 0.49 -13.87
CA TRP A 43 -17.15 0.20 -12.97
C TRP A 43 -18.46 0.85 -13.42
N LEU A 44 -18.39 2.08 -13.94
CA LEU A 44 -19.56 2.76 -14.49
C LEU A 44 -20.07 2.05 -15.73
N ALA A 45 -19.18 1.70 -16.68
CA ALA A 45 -19.55 0.99 -17.90
C ALA A 45 -20.14 -0.41 -17.60
N GLY A 46 -19.46 -1.20 -16.75
CA GLY A 46 -19.91 -2.54 -16.36
C GLY A 46 -21.21 -2.51 -15.56
N GLY A 47 -21.33 -1.58 -14.60
CA GLY A 47 -22.54 -1.41 -13.80
C GLY A 47 -23.73 -0.93 -14.65
N ALA A 48 -23.50 0.00 -15.58
CA ALA A 48 -24.55 0.50 -16.47
C ALA A 48 -25.06 -0.58 -17.41
N PHE A 49 -24.15 -1.41 -17.94
CA PHE A 49 -24.51 -2.56 -18.76
C PHE A 49 -25.32 -3.57 -17.95
N ALA A 50 -24.84 -3.98 -16.77
CA ALA A 50 -25.54 -4.97 -15.94
C ALA A 50 -26.93 -4.48 -15.49
N MET A 51 -27.03 -3.23 -15.02
CA MET A 51 -28.30 -2.61 -14.63
C MET A 51 -29.24 -2.44 -15.82
N GLY A 52 -28.74 -1.93 -16.95
CA GLY A 52 -29.52 -1.70 -18.16
C GLY A 52 -30.08 -3.01 -18.74
N THR A 53 -29.24 -4.04 -18.86
CA THR A 53 -29.67 -5.39 -19.26
C THR A 53 -30.72 -5.94 -18.30
N GLY A 54 -30.56 -5.75 -16.98
CA GLY A 54 -31.55 -6.18 -15.98
C GLY A 54 -32.93 -5.53 -16.12
N ILE A 55 -32.98 -4.20 -16.29
CA ILE A 55 -34.24 -3.46 -16.48
C ILE A 55 -34.89 -3.85 -17.81
N TRP A 56 -34.10 -3.92 -18.88
CA TRP A 56 -34.57 -4.34 -20.21
C TRP A 56 -35.11 -5.78 -20.20
N SER A 57 -34.41 -6.70 -19.53
CA SER A 57 -34.85 -8.09 -19.41
C SER A 57 -36.11 -8.23 -18.59
N MET A 58 -36.27 -7.48 -17.49
CA MET A 58 -37.54 -7.46 -16.76
C MET A 58 -38.68 -7.11 -17.71
N HIS A 59 -38.53 -6.06 -18.51
CA HIS A 59 -39.54 -5.63 -19.48
C HIS A 59 -39.89 -6.75 -20.47
N PHE A 60 -38.89 -7.38 -21.11
CA PHE A 60 -39.16 -8.43 -22.10
C PHE A 60 -39.69 -9.73 -21.48
N ILE A 61 -39.27 -10.09 -20.26
CA ILE A 61 -39.85 -11.21 -19.53
C ILE A 61 -41.32 -10.92 -19.20
N GLY A 62 -41.65 -9.70 -18.78
CA GLY A 62 -43.03 -9.28 -18.54
C GLY A 62 -43.89 -9.22 -19.81
N MET A 63 -43.31 -8.83 -20.94
CA MET A 63 -43.93 -8.93 -22.27
C MET A 63 -44.26 -10.37 -22.64
N LEU A 64 -43.31 -11.29 -22.42
CA LEU A 64 -43.48 -12.71 -22.69
C LEU A 64 -44.43 -13.38 -21.71
N ALA A 65 -44.65 -12.77 -20.53
CA ALA A 65 -45.67 -13.19 -19.59
C ALA A 65 -47.08 -12.86 -20.08
N PHE A 66 -47.24 -11.87 -20.96
CA PHE A 66 -48.53 -11.43 -21.50
C PHE A 66 -48.89 -12.25 -22.74
N ASP A 67 -49.91 -13.09 -22.60
CA ASP A 67 -50.37 -13.97 -23.68
C ASP A 67 -51.54 -13.36 -24.45
N LEU A 68 -51.46 -13.46 -25.78
CA LEU A 68 -52.49 -13.03 -26.72
C LEU A 68 -52.81 -14.21 -27.66
N PRO A 69 -54.04 -14.30 -28.20
CA PRO A 69 -54.45 -15.36 -29.13
C PRO A 69 -53.86 -15.17 -30.55
N ILE A 70 -52.64 -14.65 -30.65
CA ILE A 70 -51.84 -14.43 -31.85
C ILE A 70 -50.37 -14.71 -31.53
N GLN A 71 -49.60 -15.20 -32.50
CA GLN A 71 -48.16 -15.33 -32.32
C GLN A 71 -47.51 -13.95 -32.24
N LEU A 72 -46.64 -13.75 -31.24
CA LEU A 72 -45.87 -12.53 -31.08
C LEU A 72 -44.44 -12.78 -31.58
N GLY A 73 -43.86 -11.73 -32.16
CA GLY A 73 -42.45 -11.66 -32.55
C GLY A 73 -41.92 -10.26 -32.25
N TYR A 74 -40.60 -10.12 -32.21
CA TYR A 74 -39.94 -8.86 -31.86
C TYR A 74 -38.87 -8.52 -32.89
N ASP A 75 -38.94 -7.32 -33.44
CA ASP A 75 -37.95 -6.78 -34.35
C ASP A 75 -36.57 -6.63 -33.66
N PRO A 76 -35.49 -7.25 -34.17
CA PRO A 76 -34.19 -7.22 -33.50
C PRO A 76 -33.59 -5.81 -33.36
N ALA A 77 -33.78 -4.94 -34.35
CA ALA A 77 -33.18 -3.60 -34.35
C ALA A 77 -33.84 -2.68 -33.32
N ILE A 78 -35.17 -2.66 -33.26
CA ILE A 78 -35.93 -1.89 -32.27
C ILE A 78 -35.71 -2.47 -30.86
N THR A 79 -35.60 -3.80 -30.76
CA THR A 79 -35.27 -4.47 -29.49
C THR A 79 -33.89 -4.05 -28.97
N LEU A 80 -32.87 -4.03 -29.84
CA LEU A 80 -31.52 -3.60 -29.47
C LEU A 80 -31.48 -2.10 -29.13
N LEU A 81 -32.26 -1.27 -29.84
CA LEU A 81 -32.41 0.14 -29.53
C LEU A 81 -33.01 0.34 -28.13
N SER A 82 -34.03 -0.43 -27.76
CA SER A 82 -34.62 -0.39 -26.40
C SER A 82 -33.58 -0.76 -25.32
N LEU A 83 -32.74 -1.77 -25.57
CA LEU A 83 -31.64 -2.13 -24.68
C LEU A 83 -30.63 -0.97 -24.54
N LEU A 84 -30.25 -0.34 -25.65
CA LEU A 84 -29.33 0.81 -25.63
C LEU A 84 -29.90 1.96 -24.77
N ILE A 85 -31.18 2.26 -24.90
CA ILE A 85 -31.86 3.27 -24.07
C ILE A 85 -31.78 2.90 -22.58
N ALA A 86 -32.02 1.63 -22.22
CA ALA A 86 -31.90 1.17 -20.83
C ALA A 86 -30.46 1.30 -20.29
N VAL A 87 -29.46 0.95 -21.08
CA VAL A 87 -28.04 1.06 -20.68
C VAL A 87 -27.64 2.52 -20.49
N LEU A 88 -28.04 3.42 -21.39
CA LEU A 88 -27.75 4.86 -21.27
C LEU A 88 -28.46 5.50 -20.07
N ALA A 89 -29.73 5.15 -19.84
CA ALA A 89 -30.45 5.60 -18.64
C ALA A 89 -29.78 5.11 -17.35
N SER A 90 -29.34 3.84 -17.34
CA SER A 90 -28.63 3.26 -16.19
C SER A 90 -27.25 3.90 -15.96
N ALA A 91 -26.52 4.25 -17.03
CA ALA A 91 -25.26 4.98 -16.95
C ALA A 91 -25.45 6.36 -16.31
N LEU A 92 -26.49 7.08 -16.71
CA LEU A 92 -26.84 8.38 -16.12
C LEU A 92 -27.16 8.25 -14.62
N VAL A 93 -27.92 7.23 -14.23
CA VAL A 93 -28.24 6.95 -12.82
C VAL A 93 -26.97 6.71 -12.01
N LEU A 94 -26.11 5.79 -12.45
CA LEU A 94 -24.88 5.47 -11.74
C LEU A 94 -23.94 6.67 -11.67
N TRP A 95 -23.83 7.44 -12.75
CA TRP A 95 -23.05 8.67 -12.77
C TRP A 95 -23.56 9.70 -11.76
N LEU A 96 -24.88 9.96 -11.72
CA LEU A 96 -25.50 10.90 -10.78
C LEU A 96 -25.31 10.45 -9.32
N VAL A 97 -25.49 9.17 -9.03
CA VAL A 97 -25.35 8.62 -7.68
C VAL A 97 -23.91 8.71 -7.18
N SER A 98 -22.94 8.60 -8.09
CA SER A 98 -21.50 8.65 -7.79
C SER A 98 -20.96 10.06 -7.54
N GLN A 99 -21.78 11.11 -7.78
CA GLN A 99 -21.40 12.47 -7.46
C GLN A 99 -21.30 12.69 -5.94
N LYS A 100 -20.42 13.60 -5.50
CA LYS A 100 -20.21 13.91 -4.07
C LYS A 100 -21.49 14.38 -3.37
N THR A 101 -22.28 15.20 -4.07
CA THR A 101 -23.55 15.74 -3.58
C THR A 101 -24.63 15.59 -4.64
N LEU A 102 -25.85 15.27 -4.20
CA LEU A 102 -27.03 15.19 -5.04
C LEU A 102 -28.05 16.26 -4.60
N PRO A 103 -27.88 17.53 -4.99
CA PRO A 103 -28.82 18.59 -4.65
C PRO A 103 -30.20 18.28 -5.23
N PHE A 104 -31.25 18.76 -4.57
CA PHE A 104 -32.64 18.46 -4.91
C PHE A 104 -33.00 18.76 -6.39
N ALA A 105 -32.45 19.84 -6.96
CA ALA A 105 -32.63 20.16 -8.38
C ALA A 105 -32.05 19.09 -9.33
N ARG A 106 -30.87 18.56 -9.03
CA ARG A 106 -30.26 17.46 -9.81
C ARG A 106 -31.01 16.15 -9.61
N LEU A 107 -31.55 15.91 -8.41
CA LEU A 107 -32.41 14.75 -8.15
C LEU A 107 -33.67 14.80 -9.02
N ILE A 108 -34.38 15.93 -9.06
CA ILE A 108 -35.57 16.09 -9.92
C ILE A 108 -35.21 15.92 -11.39
N LEU A 109 -34.20 16.64 -11.87
CA LEU A 109 -33.80 16.57 -13.28
C LEU A 109 -33.35 15.16 -13.67
N GLY A 110 -32.56 14.51 -12.82
CA GLY A 110 -32.13 13.12 -13.00
C GLY A 110 -33.29 12.13 -12.99
N ALA A 111 -34.25 12.31 -12.07
CA ALA A 111 -35.46 11.49 -11.97
C ALA A 111 -36.32 11.61 -13.23
N THR A 112 -36.51 12.82 -13.74
CA THR A 112 -37.28 13.08 -14.96
C THR A 112 -36.60 12.45 -16.18
N ILE A 113 -35.30 12.70 -16.39
CA ILE A 113 -34.57 12.16 -17.56
C ILE A 113 -34.54 10.64 -17.51
N THR A 114 -34.22 10.06 -16.34
CA THR A 114 -34.17 8.61 -16.17
C THR A 114 -35.55 7.99 -16.32
N GLY A 115 -36.59 8.56 -15.69
CA GLY A 115 -37.96 8.05 -15.77
C GLY A 115 -38.51 8.09 -17.20
N LEU A 116 -38.24 9.16 -17.94
CA LEU A 116 -38.53 9.25 -19.38
C LEU A 116 -37.71 8.24 -20.19
N GLY A 117 -36.45 8.01 -19.83
CA GLY A 117 -35.61 6.99 -20.46
C GLY A 117 -36.13 5.56 -20.27
N ILE A 118 -36.51 5.18 -19.04
CA ILE A 118 -37.06 3.85 -18.74
C ILE A 118 -38.44 3.68 -19.42
N SER A 119 -39.28 4.72 -19.39
CA SER A 119 -40.57 4.72 -20.11
C SER A 119 -40.35 4.61 -21.62
N GLY A 120 -39.39 5.36 -22.16
CA GLY A 120 -38.99 5.33 -23.56
C GLY A 120 -38.49 3.95 -23.98
N MET A 121 -37.67 3.30 -23.16
CA MET A 121 -37.27 1.91 -23.38
C MET A 121 -38.48 0.98 -23.43
N HIS A 122 -39.40 1.09 -22.46
CA HIS A 122 -40.60 0.25 -22.40
C HIS A 122 -41.47 0.38 -23.67
N TYR A 123 -41.82 1.60 -24.06
CA TYR A 123 -42.66 1.82 -25.25
C TYR A 123 -41.92 1.53 -26.56
N THR A 124 -40.60 1.70 -26.60
CA THR A 124 -39.78 1.26 -27.75
C THR A 124 -39.79 -0.27 -27.85
N GLY A 125 -39.68 -0.98 -26.72
CA GLY A 125 -39.81 -2.44 -26.67
C GLY A 125 -41.19 -2.92 -27.13
N MET A 126 -42.27 -2.23 -26.75
CA MET A 126 -43.62 -2.49 -27.26
C MET A 126 -43.72 -2.31 -28.78
N ALA A 127 -43.09 -1.25 -29.31
CA ALA A 127 -43.07 -0.96 -30.74
C ALA A 127 -42.32 -2.04 -31.56
N ALA A 128 -41.42 -2.82 -30.94
CA ALA A 128 -40.73 -3.93 -31.60
C ALA A 128 -41.68 -5.03 -32.11
N MET A 129 -42.90 -5.13 -31.55
CA MET A 129 -43.91 -6.09 -32.03
C MET A 129 -44.47 -5.72 -33.42
N ARG A 130 -44.29 -4.47 -33.88
CA ARG A 130 -44.80 -3.97 -35.17
C ARG A 130 -46.27 -4.38 -35.43
N MET A 131 -47.14 -4.05 -34.47
CA MET A 131 -48.56 -4.43 -34.54
C MET A 131 -49.31 -3.64 -35.62
N ASN A 132 -50.15 -4.33 -36.38
CA ASN A 132 -51.07 -3.73 -37.33
C ASN A 132 -52.48 -4.33 -37.17
N PRO A 133 -53.53 -3.54 -36.84
CA PRO A 133 -53.51 -2.13 -36.48
C PRO A 133 -52.61 -1.82 -35.27
N ALA A 134 -52.13 -0.57 -35.18
CA ALA A 134 -51.24 -0.13 -34.11
C ALA A 134 -51.89 -0.26 -32.72
N ILE A 135 -51.04 -0.44 -31.70
CA ILE A 135 -51.43 -0.50 -30.29
C ILE A 135 -52.10 0.82 -29.91
N GLN A 136 -53.30 0.75 -29.36
CA GLN A 136 -54.01 1.92 -28.84
C GLN A 136 -53.69 2.07 -27.36
N TYR A 137 -53.42 3.29 -26.91
CA TYR A 137 -53.08 3.55 -25.52
C TYR A 137 -54.18 4.34 -24.82
N ILE A 138 -54.59 3.88 -23.64
CA ILE A 138 -55.47 4.64 -22.76
C ILE A 138 -54.66 5.80 -22.17
N PRO A 139 -54.97 7.08 -22.49
CA PRO A 139 -54.12 8.21 -22.11
C PRO A 139 -53.87 8.33 -20.60
N ALA A 140 -54.88 8.01 -19.78
CA ALA A 140 -54.77 8.09 -18.33
C ALA A 140 -53.75 7.09 -17.76
N LEU A 141 -53.78 5.83 -18.21
CA LEU A 141 -52.84 4.79 -17.75
C LEU A 141 -51.44 4.99 -18.34
N LEU A 142 -51.36 5.50 -19.57
CA LEU A 142 -50.09 5.89 -20.20
C LEU A 142 -49.39 6.97 -19.36
N ILE A 143 -50.08 8.07 -19.04
CA ILE A 143 -49.54 9.14 -18.20
C ILE A 143 -49.18 8.61 -16.81
N LEU A 144 -50.04 7.77 -16.22
CA LEU A 144 -49.78 7.17 -14.91
C LEU A 144 -48.50 6.32 -14.89
N SER A 145 -48.27 5.49 -15.91
CA SER A 145 -47.04 4.68 -16.01
C SER A 145 -45.78 5.57 -16.07
N VAL A 146 -45.82 6.67 -16.82
CA VAL A 146 -44.69 7.61 -16.94
C VAL A 146 -44.45 8.33 -15.60
N LEU A 147 -45.52 8.73 -14.91
CA LEU A 147 -45.41 9.32 -13.57
C LEU A 147 -44.82 8.33 -12.56
N ILE A 148 -45.25 7.07 -12.57
CA ILE A 148 -44.66 6.00 -11.75
C ILE A 148 -43.17 5.87 -12.08
N ALA A 149 -42.78 5.89 -13.36
CA ALA A 149 -41.38 5.80 -13.77
C ALA A 149 -40.53 6.94 -13.20
N ILE A 150 -41.02 8.18 -13.24
CA ILE A 150 -40.30 9.37 -12.75
C ILE A 150 -40.17 9.32 -11.22
N ILE A 151 -41.26 9.01 -10.51
CA ILE A 151 -41.27 8.91 -9.05
C ILE A 151 -40.34 7.76 -8.59
N ALA A 152 -40.45 6.60 -9.24
CA ALA A 152 -39.59 5.44 -8.96
C ALA A 152 -38.11 5.75 -9.21
N SER A 153 -37.79 6.46 -10.30
CA SER A 153 -36.43 6.89 -10.62
C SER A 153 -35.87 7.88 -9.59
N GLY A 154 -36.69 8.82 -9.12
CA GLY A 154 -36.31 9.74 -8.05
C GLY A 154 -36.07 9.03 -6.72
N ALA A 155 -36.95 8.11 -6.33
CA ALA A 155 -36.77 7.28 -5.15
C ALA A 155 -35.50 6.41 -5.27
N ALA A 156 -35.28 5.77 -6.42
CA ALA A 156 -34.08 4.97 -6.69
C ALA A 156 -32.79 5.80 -6.56
N LEU A 157 -32.74 6.98 -7.19
CA LEU A 157 -31.60 7.90 -7.09
C LEU A 157 -31.33 8.33 -5.63
N TRP A 158 -32.39 8.71 -4.91
CA TRP A 158 -32.29 9.11 -3.51
C TRP A 158 -31.77 7.97 -2.62
N ILE A 159 -32.37 6.77 -2.73
CA ILE A 159 -31.98 5.58 -1.97
C ILE A 159 -30.55 5.18 -2.31
N ALA A 160 -30.20 5.09 -3.59
CA ALA A 160 -28.86 4.69 -4.03
C ALA A 160 -27.78 5.67 -3.56
N HIS A 161 -28.06 6.97 -3.58
CA HIS A 161 -27.14 7.97 -3.06
C HIS A 161 -26.94 7.86 -1.55
N HIS A 162 -27.99 7.59 -0.76
CA HIS A 162 -27.88 7.46 0.70
C HIS A 162 -27.24 6.13 1.15
N LEU A 163 -27.46 5.04 0.40
CA LEU A 163 -26.94 3.71 0.72
C LEU A 163 -25.60 3.38 0.05
N ARG A 164 -24.90 4.38 -0.52
CA ARG A 164 -23.59 4.16 -1.18
C ARG A 164 -22.46 3.80 -0.20
N GLN A 165 -22.58 4.17 1.08
CA GLN A 165 -21.55 3.89 2.09
C GLN A 165 -21.53 2.41 2.51
N HIS A 166 -20.35 1.82 2.63
CA HIS A 166 -20.18 0.41 3.00
C HIS A 166 -20.21 0.24 4.52
N SER A 167 -21.31 -0.30 5.05
CA SER A 167 -21.45 -0.70 6.47
C SER A 167 -22.32 -1.97 6.56
N PRO A 168 -22.10 -2.87 7.54
CA PRO A 168 -22.89 -4.10 7.68
C PRO A 168 -24.40 -3.84 7.80
N ARG A 169 -24.82 -2.74 8.46
CA ARG A 169 -26.22 -2.32 8.52
C ARG A 169 -26.77 -1.88 7.17
N VAL A 170 -25.94 -1.27 6.32
CA VAL A 170 -26.32 -0.81 4.98
C VAL A 170 -26.58 -1.99 4.04
N ARG A 171 -25.92 -3.14 4.22
CA ARG A 171 -26.16 -4.34 3.38
C ARG A 171 -27.60 -4.84 3.51
N LEU A 172 -28.15 -4.88 4.73
CA LEU A 172 -29.55 -5.26 4.95
C LEU A 172 -30.51 -4.23 4.34
N LEU A 173 -30.22 -2.94 4.52
CA LEU A 173 -31.01 -1.86 3.92
C LEU A 173 -31.00 -1.91 2.38
N ARG A 174 -29.89 -2.32 1.75
CA ARG A 174 -29.82 -2.50 0.29
C ARG A 174 -30.75 -3.60 -0.22
N VAL A 175 -30.92 -4.70 0.52
CA VAL A 175 -31.87 -5.77 0.14
C VAL A 175 -33.31 -5.25 0.19
N ALA A 176 -33.67 -4.55 1.26
CA ALA A 176 -34.99 -3.93 1.38
C ALA A 176 -35.23 -2.89 0.28
N ALA A 177 -34.26 -2.00 0.04
CA ALA A 177 -34.29 -1.01 -1.01
C ALA A 177 -34.42 -1.62 -2.41
N ALA A 178 -33.66 -2.68 -2.72
CA ALA A 178 -33.74 -3.38 -3.99
C ALA A 178 -35.11 -4.01 -4.22
N THR A 179 -35.76 -4.49 -3.15
CA THR A 179 -37.12 -5.04 -3.22
C THR A 179 -38.14 -3.95 -3.58
N VAL A 180 -38.06 -2.80 -2.92
CA VAL A 180 -38.92 -1.64 -3.21
C VAL A 180 -38.69 -1.11 -4.62
N MET A 181 -37.43 -0.95 -5.03
CA MET A 181 -37.06 -0.51 -6.37
C MET A 181 -37.54 -1.50 -7.44
N GLY A 182 -37.30 -2.80 -7.25
CA GLY A 182 -37.77 -3.84 -8.16
C GLY A 182 -39.29 -3.83 -8.33
N GLY A 183 -40.02 -3.71 -7.22
CA GLY A 183 -41.48 -3.54 -7.25
C GLY A 183 -41.92 -2.30 -8.02
N ALA A 184 -41.23 -1.17 -7.86
CA ALA A 184 -41.57 0.07 -8.58
C ALA A 184 -41.34 -0.03 -10.10
N ILE A 185 -40.25 -0.68 -10.54
CA ILE A 185 -39.96 -0.89 -11.97
C ILE A 185 -41.03 -1.82 -12.58
N VAL A 186 -41.40 -2.89 -11.86
CA VAL A 186 -42.46 -3.82 -12.27
C VAL A 186 -43.83 -3.13 -12.33
N SER A 187 -44.16 -2.29 -11.35
CA SER A 187 -45.39 -1.50 -11.34
C SER A 187 -45.49 -0.58 -12.55
N MET A 188 -44.40 0.09 -12.94
CA MET A 188 -44.37 0.89 -14.17
C MET A 188 -44.69 0.03 -15.39
N HIS A 189 -44.01 -1.11 -15.53
CA HIS A 189 -44.17 -1.99 -16.68
C HIS A 189 -45.60 -2.52 -16.83
N TYR A 190 -46.18 -3.10 -15.77
CA TYR A 190 -47.54 -3.65 -15.87
C TYR A 190 -48.61 -2.56 -15.96
N THR A 191 -48.36 -1.35 -15.46
CA THR A 191 -49.24 -0.20 -15.73
C THR A 191 -49.18 0.21 -17.21
N GLY A 192 -48.00 0.19 -17.82
CA GLY A 192 -47.82 0.42 -19.25
C GLY A 192 -48.49 -0.66 -20.11
N MET A 193 -48.41 -1.93 -19.70
CA MET A 193 -49.15 -3.03 -20.34
C MET A 193 -50.66 -2.88 -20.19
N ALA A 194 -51.15 -2.49 -19.02
CA ALA A 194 -52.56 -2.21 -18.81
C ALA A 194 -53.08 -1.01 -19.62
N ALA A 195 -52.19 -0.08 -19.99
CA ALA A 195 -52.52 1.03 -20.89
C ALA A 195 -52.65 0.59 -22.36
N ALA A 196 -52.04 -0.54 -22.74
CA ALA A 196 -51.96 -1.02 -24.11
C ALA A 196 -53.17 -1.88 -24.48
N GLU A 197 -53.98 -1.38 -25.40
CA GLU A 197 -55.13 -2.07 -25.95
C GLU A 197 -54.83 -2.58 -27.37
N PHE A 198 -55.14 -3.86 -27.60
CA PHE A 198 -54.93 -4.55 -28.88
C PHE A 198 -56.26 -4.72 -29.61
N PRO A 199 -56.49 -4.00 -30.73
CA PRO A 199 -57.69 -4.11 -31.53
C PRO A 199 -57.95 -5.55 -32.04
N ILE A 200 -59.22 -5.87 -32.27
CA ILE A 200 -59.59 -7.16 -32.86
C ILE A 200 -59.06 -7.21 -34.30
N GLY A 201 -58.42 -8.33 -34.68
CA GLY A 201 -57.81 -8.49 -36.00
C GLY A 201 -56.36 -7.97 -36.09
N SER A 202 -55.76 -7.52 -34.99
CA SER A 202 -54.34 -7.18 -34.95
C SER A 202 -53.44 -8.37 -35.30
N ILE A 203 -52.47 -8.14 -36.17
CA ILE A 203 -51.39 -9.07 -36.52
C ILE A 203 -50.05 -8.49 -36.10
N CYS A 204 -49.15 -9.37 -35.64
CA CYS A 204 -47.78 -9.00 -35.32
C CYS A 204 -46.91 -9.08 -36.59
N GLY A 205 -46.42 -7.93 -37.06
CA GLY A 205 -45.60 -7.84 -38.27
C GLY A 205 -44.20 -8.44 -38.12
N ALA A 206 -43.72 -8.61 -36.89
CA ALA A 206 -42.38 -9.12 -36.58
C ALA A 206 -42.30 -10.66 -36.48
N VAL A 207 -43.40 -11.41 -36.70
CA VAL A 207 -43.43 -12.88 -36.50
C VAL A 207 -42.50 -13.65 -37.45
N ARG A 208 -42.30 -13.16 -38.68
CA ARG A 208 -41.49 -13.88 -39.69
C ARG A 208 -39.98 -13.63 -39.60
N GLU A 209 -39.58 -12.45 -39.11
CA GLU A 209 -38.18 -12.00 -39.06
C GLU A 209 -37.65 -11.86 -37.63
N GLY A 210 -38.53 -11.91 -36.62
CA GLY A 210 -38.22 -11.70 -35.22
C GLY A 210 -37.98 -12.98 -34.42
N PHE A 211 -37.60 -12.80 -33.16
CA PHE A 211 -37.40 -13.91 -32.23
C PHE A 211 -38.74 -14.55 -31.81
N SER A 212 -38.81 -15.88 -31.81
CA SER A 212 -39.99 -16.63 -31.33
C SER A 212 -40.09 -16.64 -29.81
N ASN A 213 -41.33 -16.58 -29.28
CA ASN A 213 -41.64 -16.44 -27.85
C ASN A 213 -40.97 -17.49 -26.92
N GLY A 214 -40.87 -18.75 -27.36
CA GLY A 214 -40.41 -19.85 -26.50
C GLY A 214 -38.92 -19.77 -26.13
N TRP A 215 -38.04 -19.66 -27.13
CA TRP A 215 -36.59 -19.65 -26.90
C TRP A 215 -36.06 -18.29 -26.42
N LEU A 216 -36.73 -17.19 -26.79
CA LEU A 216 -36.31 -15.85 -26.41
C LEU A 216 -36.37 -15.64 -24.88
N SER A 217 -37.44 -16.11 -24.21
CA SER A 217 -37.59 -15.98 -22.75
C SER A 217 -36.44 -16.63 -22.00
N LEU A 218 -36.10 -17.87 -22.37
CA LEU A 218 -35.01 -18.63 -21.76
C LEU A 218 -33.66 -17.95 -22.00
N ILE A 219 -33.38 -17.50 -23.23
CA ILE A 219 -32.12 -16.83 -23.56
C ILE A 219 -31.97 -15.54 -22.76
N ILE A 220 -33.01 -14.71 -22.70
CA ILE A 220 -32.99 -13.44 -21.95
C ILE A 220 -32.75 -13.72 -20.46
N ILE A 221 -33.47 -14.67 -19.86
CA ILE A 221 -33.30 -15.01 -18.44
C ILE A 221 -31.87 -15.50 -18.16
N VAL A 222 -31.37 -16.45 -18.95
CA VAL A 222 -30.04 -17.04 -18.74
C VAL A 222 -28.93 -16.00 -18.90
N ILE A 223 -28.97 -15.21 -19.98
CA ILE A 223 -27.97 -14.16 -20.21
C ILE A 223 -28.01 -13.12 -19.09
N THR A 224 -29.19 -12.70 -18.67
CA THR A 224 -29.33 -11.67 -17.64
C THR A 224 -28.89 -12.17 -16.27
N LEU A 225 -29.25 -13.40 -15.90
CA LEU A 225 -28.74 -14.01 -14.68
C LEU A 225 -27.21 -14.16 -14.72
N ALA A 226 -26.63 -14.52 -15.87
CA ALA A 226 -25.18 -14.60 -16.03
C ALA A 226 -24.52 -13.22 -15.89
N VAL A 227 -25.03 -12.19 -16.55
CA VAL A 227 -24.51 -10.81 -16.47
C VAL A 227 -24.59 -10.27 -15.03
N LEU A 228 -25.73 -10.45 -14.36
CA LEU A 228 -25.91 -10.01 -12.97
C LEU A 228 -25.04 -10.83 -12.00
N ALA A 229 -24.90 -12.14 -12.21
CA ALA A 229 -24.02 -12.98 -11.41
C ALA A 229 -22.54 -12.58 -11.57
N ILE A 230 -22.09 -12.33 -12.79
CA ILE A 230 -20.72 -11.84 -13.06
C ILE A 230 -20.51 -10.51 -12.34
N ALA A 231 -21.43 -9.54 -12.45
CA ALA A 231 -21.32 -8.25 -11.78
C ALA A 231 -21.25 -8.37 -10.24
N LEU A 232 -22.02 -9.29 -9.65
CA LEU A 232 -21.99 -9.54 -8.21
C LEU A 232 -20.72 -10.28 -7.76
N ILE A 233 -20.26 -11.26 -8.54
CA ILE A 233 -19.03 -12.01 -8.25
C ILE A 233 -17.82 -11.08 -8.36
N THR A 234 -17.72 -10.27 -9.41
CA THR A 234 -16.63 -9.29 -9.55
C THR A 234 -16.62 -8.30 -8.39
N SER A 235 -17.78 -7.83 -7.95
CA SER A 235 -17.91 -6.99 -6.75
C SER A 235 -17.39 -7.70 -5.47
N VAL A 236 -17.79 -8.95 -5.25
CA VAL A 236 -17.35 -9.71 -4.05
C VAL A 236 -15.84 -10.00 -4.10
N LEU A 237 -15.30 -10.35 -5.27
CA LEU A 237 -13.87 -10.58 -5.46
C LEU A 237 -13.07 -9.30 -5.20
N ASP A 238 -13.53 -8.16 -5.69
CA ASP A 238 -12.89 -6.86 -5.49
C ASP A 238 -12.78 -6.50 -3.98
N LEU A 239 -13.84 -6.75 -3.18
CA LEU A 239 -13.76 -6.55 -1.70
C LEU A 239 -12.67 -7.41 -1.06
N ARG A 240 -12.59 -8.67 -1.48
CA ARG A 240 -11.64 -9.61 -0.89
C ARG A 240 -10.21 -9.24 -1.27
N LEU A 241 -10.01 -8.85 -2.52
CA LEU A 241 -8.70 -8.40 -3.01
C LEU A 241 -8.24 -7.14 -2.29
N GLU A 242 -9.11 -6.14 -2.10
CA GLU A 242 -8.77 -4.91 -1.37
C GLU A 242 -8.45 -5.17 0.12
N ALA A 243 -9.17 -6.08 0.76
CA ALA A 243 -8.87 -6.50 2.13
C ALA A 243 -7.53 -7.26 2.25
N GLN A 244 -7.18 -8.07 1.25
CA GLN A 244 -5.90 -8.79 1.21
C GLN A 244 -4.72 -7.88 0.92
N THR A 245 -4.85 -6.92 -0.01
CA THR A 245 -3.76 -6.00 -0.35
C THR A 245 -3.41 -5.08 0.81
N SER A 246 -4.41 -4.59 1.56
CA SER A 246 -4.18 -3.76 2.75
C SER A 246 -3.45 -4.51 3.87
N THR A 247 -3.86 -5.75 4.17
CA THR A 247 -3.20 -6.59 5.19
C THR A 247 -1.78 -6.97 4.80
N LEU A 248 -1.55 -7.29 3.51
CA LEU A 248 -0.22 -7.59 2.99
C LEU A 248 0.70 -6.36 3.04
N SER A 249 0.21 -5.18 2.65
CA SER A 249 0.98 -3.93 2.70
C SER A 249 1.43 -3.57 4.12
N SER A 250 0.53 -3.73 5.10
CA SER A 250 0.87 -3.53 6.52
C SER A 250 1.93 -4.52 6.98
N SER A 251 1.78 -5.80 6.65
CA SER A 251 2.73 -6.85 7.03
C SER A 251 4.12 -6.62 6.43
N LEU A 252 4.18 -6.21 5.16
CA LEU A 252 5.42 -5.86 4.48
C LEU A 252 6.12 -4.68 5.15
N THR A 253 5.37 -3.65 5.53
CA THR A 253 5.90 -2.46 6.21
C THR A 253 6.53 -2.83 7.55
N THR A 254 5.85 -3.63 8.36
CA THR A 254 6.38 -4.11 9.65
C THR A 254 7.61 -5.00 9.47
N ALA A 255 7.61 -5.89 8.48
CA ALA A 255 8.76 -6.74 8.17
C ALA A 255 9.98 -5.90 7.76
N ASN A 256 9.80 -4.92 6.88
CA ASN A 256 10.86 -4.01 6.46
C ASN A 256 11.42 -3.21 7.65
N GLN A 257 10.56 -2.64 8.50
CA GLN A 257 11.00 -1.93 9.70
C GLN A 257 11.86 -2.80 10.62
N LYS A 258 11.46 -4.06 10.81
CA LYS A 258 12.22 -5.01 11.64
C LYS A 258 13.56 -5.38 11.00
N LEU A 259 13.61 -5.56 9.68
CA LEU A 259 14.86 -5.79 8.96
C LEU A 259 15.80 -4.59 9.07
N THR A 260 15.29 -3.37 8.86
CA THR A 260 16.06 -2.13 9.03
C THR A 260 16.59 -2.00 10.45
N TYR A 261 15.77 -2.28 11.47
CA TYR A 261 16.21 -2.25 12.86
C TYR A 261 17.36 -3.23 13.13
N LEU A 262 17.23 -4.49 12.68
CA LEU A 262 18.27 -5.52 12.83
C LEU A 262 19.54 -5.22 12.03
N ALA A 263 19.43 -4.52 10.90
CA ALA A 263 20.57 -4.13 10.08
C ALA A 263 21.36 -2.94 10.67
N LEU A 264 20.74 -2.14 11.55
CA LEU A 264 21.31 -0.89 12.08
C LEU A 264 21.67 -0.95 13.57
N HIS A 265 21.32 -2.02 14.29
CA HIS A 265 21.60 -2.18 15.72
C HIS A 265 22.39 -3.45 16.00
N ASP A 266 23.24 -3.41 17.02
CA ASP A 266 23.93 -4.57 17.55
C ASP A 266 22.93 -5.56 18.15
N ASN A 267 23.14 -6.85 17.90
CA ASN A 267 22.17 -7.86 18.29
C ASN A 267 22.18 -8.13 19.80
N LEU A 268 23.29 -7.90 20.49
CA LEU A 268 23.42 -8.13 21.93
C LEU A 268 22.98 -6.91 22.74
N THR A 269 23.60 -5.74 22.50
CA THR A 269 23.37 -4.55 23.33
C THR A 269 22.19 -3.71 22.87
N LYS A 270 21.69 -3.93 21.65
CA LYS A 270 20.65 -3.12 20.98
C LYS A 270 21.02 -1.67 20.74
N LEU A 271 22.28 -1.31 20.99
CA LEU A 271 22.83 -0.02 20.58
C LEU A 271 22.95 0.04 19.05
N PRO A 272 22.99 1.24 18.45
CA PRO A 272 23.47 1.45 17.09
C PRO A 272 24.73 0.62 16.78
N ASN A 273 24.77 0.00 15.61
CA ASN A 273 25.97 -0.69 15.13
C ASN A 273 26.87 0.28 14.33
N ARG A 274 27.97 -0.25 13.81
CA ARG A 274 28.92 0.52 12.98
C ARG A 274 28.25 1.25 11.80
N VAL A 275 27.24 0.66 11.16
CA VAL A 275 26.55 1.25 10.00
C VAL A 275 25.74 2.47 10.42
N LEU A 276 24.96 2.37 11.50
CA LEU A 276 24.19 3.51 11.99
C LEU A 276 25.07 4.60 12.61
N LEU A 277 26.17 4.21 13.26
CA LEU A 277 27.17 5.15 13.76
C LEU A 277 27.74 6.02 12.63
N ASP A 278 28.10 5.41 11.51
CA ASP A 278 28.67 6.12 10.36
C ASP A 278 27.68 7.16 9.78
N ASP A 279 26.41 6.78 9.62
CA ASP A 279 25.34 7.72 9.23
C ASP A 279 25.21 8.90 10.20
N ARG A 280 25.22 8.63 11.51
CA ARG A 280 25.12 9.67 12.55
C ARG A 280 26.34 10.59 12.59
N LEU A 281 27.53 10.04 12.40
CA LEU A 281 28.77 10.80 12.32
C LEU A 281 28.75 11.76 11.13
N ASN A 282 28.35 11.28 9.95
CA ASN A 282 28.22 12.12 8.75
C ASN A 282 27.20 13.25 8.96
N GLN A 283 26.06 12.97 9.60
CA GLN A 283 25.08 14.00 9.98
C GLN A 283 25.67 15.03 10.95
N ALA A 284 26.45 14.59 11.95
CA ALA A 284 27.09 15.48 12.92
C ALA A 284 28.13 16.40 12.26
N ILE A 285 28.94 15.89 11.31
CA ILE A 285 29.89 16.69 10.51
C ILE A 285 29.17 17.78 9.73
N GLN A 286 28.09 17.43 9.03
CA GLN A 286 27.31 18.39 8.25
C GLN A 286 26.66 19.47 9.13
N ASN A 287 26.10 19.08 10.28
CA ASN A 287 25.48 20.01 11.21
C ASN A 287 26.52 20.93 11.85
N ALA A 288 27.66 20.40 12.29
CA ALA A 288 28.75 21.18 12.85
C ALA A 288 29.32 22.20 11.85
N SER A 289 29.50 21.80 10.59
CA SER A 289 29.96 22.70 9.51
C SER A 289 28.97 23.84 9.23
N ARG A 290 27.66 23.58 9.30
CA ARG A 290 26.62 24.60 9.06
C ARG A 290 26.41 25.55 10.23
N GLU A 291 26.43 25.02 11.45
CA GLU A 291 26.10 25.76 12.68
C GLU A 291 27.35 26.33 13.38
N ASN A 292 28.54 26.13 12.79
CA ASN A 292 29.83 26.44 13.41
C ASN A 292 29.98 25.83 14.82
N GLY A 293 29.45 24.61 14.98
CA GLY A 293 29.46 23.85 16.23
C GLY A 293 30.63 22.86 16.29
N CYS A 294 30.83 22.23 17.45
CA CYS A 294 31.79 21.15 17.62
C CYS A 294 31.13 19.90 18.20
N PHE A 295 31.78 18.75 17.99
CA PHE A 295 31.39 17.48 18.61
C PHE A 295 32.65 16.68 18.94
N ALA A 296 32.52 15.79 19.92
CA ALA A 296 33.56 14.86 20.32
C ALA A 296 33.17 13.44 19.89
N LEU A 297 34.13 12.72 19.32
CA LEU A 297 34.06 11.30 19.06
C LEU A 297 34.94 10.60 20.11
N MET A 298 34.34 9.74 20.92
CA MET A 298 35.03 9.03 21.99
C MET A 298 34.99 7.54 21.71
N PHE A 299 36.16 6.91 21.66
CA PHE A 299 36.26 5.46 21.54
C PHE A 299 36.57 4.87 22.91
N ILE A 300 35.78 3.90 23.31
CA ILE A 300 35.74 3.33 24.65
C ILE A 300 36.05 1.84 24.50
N ASP A 301 37.15 1.40 25.07
CA ASP A 301 37.51 -0.02 25.19
C ASP A 301 37.36 -0.48 26.64
N LEU A 302 36.93 -1.73 26.87
CA LEU A 302 36.79 -2.27 28.22
C LEU A 302 38.05 -3.03 28.65
N ASP A 303 38.78 -2.47 29.61
CA ASP A 303 40.02 -3.06 30.08
C ASP A 303 39.78 -4.42 30.75
N GLY A 304 40.52 -5.43 30.30
CA GLY A 304 40.49 -6.77 30.91
C GLY A 304 39.23 -7.58 30.61
N PHE A 305 38.39 -7.17 29.65
CA PHE A 305 37.18 -7.91 29.26
C PHE A 305 37.48 -9.36 28.83
N LYS A 306 38.59 -9.59 28.12
CA LYS A 306 39.04 -10.95 27.77
C LYS A 306 39.27 -11.84 29.02
N ALA A 307 39.87 -11.29 30.08
CA ALA A 307 40.09 -12.03 31.32
C ALA A 307 38.77 -12.40 32.01
N VAL A 308 37.74 -11.56 31.89
CA VAL A 308 36.38 -11.88 32.37
C VAL A 308 35.78 -13.03 31.58
N ASN A 309 35.91 -13.02 30.24
CA ASN A 309 35.44 -14.11 29.40
C ASN A 309 36.16 -15.43 29.71
N ASP A 310 37.48 -15.39 29.91
CA ASP A 310 38.28 -16.58 30.21
C ASP A 310 37.97 -17.16 31.60
N ALA A 311 37.67 -16.30 32.58
CA ALA A 311 37.37 -16.73 33.95
C ALA A 311 35.91 -17.18 34.17
N TYR A 312 34.95 -16.49 33.56
CA TYR A 312 33.51 -16.66 33.83
C TYR A 312 32.71 -17.18 32.62
N GLY A 313 33.34 -17.26 31.45
CA GLY A 313 32.73 -17.70 30.21
C GLY A 313 32.03 -16.57 29.44
N HIS A 314 31.93 -16.75 28.11
CA HIS A 314 31.38 -15.76 27.18
C HIS A 314 29.96 -15.27 27.52
N HIS A 315 29.10 -16.15 28.04
CA HIS A 315 27.73 -15.77 28.43
C HIS A 315 27.68 -14.74 29.58
N ILE A 316 28.64 -14.77 30.52
CA ILE A 316 28.76 -13.75 31.57
C ILE A 316 29.34 -12.46 30.98
N GLY A 317 30.32 -12.57 30.07
CA GLY A 317 30.83 -11.42 29.32
C GLY A 317 29.77 -10.71 28.50
N ASP A 318 28.91 -11.44 27.79
CA ASP A 318 27.81 -10.88 27.00
C ASP A 318 26.82 -10.11 27.88
N ARG A 319 26.52 -10.64 29.07
CA ARG A 319 25.66 -9.96 30.05
C ARG A 319 26.33 -8.74 30.66
N LEU A 320 27.64 -8.78 30.85
CA LEU A 320 28.42 -7.62 31.27
C LEU A 320 28.39 -6.52 30.20
N LEU A 321 28.57 -6.86 28.92
CA LEU A 321 28.49 -5.90 27.81
C LEU A 321 27.11 -5.26 27.71
N PHE A 322 26.04 -6.04 27.90
CA PHE A 322 24.68 -5.52 27.97
C PHE A 322 24.51 -4.51 29.11
N GLU A 323 25.04 -4.82 30.30
CA GLU A 323 24.91 -3.95 31.47
C GLU A 323 25.77 -2.68 31.35
N VAL A 324 26.96 -2.79 30.77
CA VAL A 324 27.82 -1.64 30.42
C VAL A 324 27.11 -0.73 29.43
N ALA A 325 26.57 -1.30 28.34
CA ALA A 325 25.83 -0.55 27.33
C ALA A 325 24.67 0.23 27.95
N ARG A 326 23.88 -0.44 28.79
CA ARG A 326 22.76 0.17 29.52
C ARG A 326 23.23 1.32 30.42
N ARG A 327 24.30 1.10 31.20
CA ARG A 327 24.82 2.13 32.12
C ARG A 327 25.37 3.34 31.37
N ILE A 328 26.01 3.15 30.22
CA ILE A 328 26.46 4.25 29.37
C ILE A 328 25.25 5.01 28.81
N GLU A 329 24.26 4.31 28.25
CA GLU A 329 23.05 4.89 27.67
C GLU A 329 22.26 5.74 28.70
N GLU A 330 22.18 5.29 29.96
CA GLU A 330 21.55 6.03 31.06
C GLU A 330 22.32 7.30 31.50
N ASN A 331 23.61 7.41 31.17
CA ASN A 331 24.49 8.48 31.63
C ASN A 331 24.83 9.54 30.56
N ILE A 332 24.45 9.31 29.31
CA ILE A 332 24.60 10.25 28.18
C ILE A 332 23.33 11.07 27.97
N ARG A 333 23.42 12.14 27.16
CA ARG A 333 22.25 12.98 26.85
C ARG A 333 21.52 12.40 25.64
N VAL A 334 20.21 12.66 25.53
CA VAL A 334 19.37 12.25 24.38
C VAL A 334 19.95 12.59 22.99
N PRO A 335 20.59 13.76 22.74
CA PRO A 335 21.19 14.04 21.44
C PRO A 335 22.52 13.30 21.18
N ASP A 336 23.14 12.73 22.20
CA ASP A 336 24.39 11.97 22.05
C ASP A 336 24.06 10.56 21.51
N THR A 337 24.96 9.99 20.74
CA THR A 337 24.78 8.65 20.15
C THR A 337 25.86 7.72 20.67
N ILE A 338 25.48 6.68 21.41
CA ILE A 338 26.37 5.56 21.75
C ILE A 338 26.15 4.41 20.77
N ALA A 339 27.22 3.85 20.25
CA ALA A 339 27.21 2.71 19.35
C ALA A 339 28.16 1.62 19.85
N ARG A 340 27.87 0.36 19.49
CA ARG A 340 28.82 -0.75 19.68
C ARG A 340 29.37 -1.15 18.32
N VAL A 341 30.69 -1.09 18.16
CA VAL A 341 31.35 -1.32 16.86
C VAL A 341 31.76 -2.78 16.70
N GLY A 342 32.13 -3.44 17.80
CA GLY A 342 32.45 -4.86 17.85
C GLY A 342 32.99 -5.24 19.23
N GLY A 343 32.93 -6.52 19.61
CA GLY A 343 33.57 -7.00 20.86
C GLY A 343 33.22 -6.17 22.11
N ASP A 344 34.25 -5.64 22.74
CA ASP A 344 34.29 -4.75 23.91
C ASP A 344 34.35 -3.25 23.55
N GLU A 345 34.27 -2.91 22.27
CA GLU A 345 34.48 -1.56 21.76
C GLU A 345 33.16 -0.79 21.58
N PHE A 346 33.09 0.38 22.21
CA PHE A 346 31.98 1.32 22.10
C PHE A 346 32.45 2.67 21.56
N VAL A 347 31.58 3.35 20.83
CA VAL A 347 31.86 4.69 20.31
C VAL A 347 30.73 5.63 20.70
N LEU A 348 31.09 6.71 21.38
CA LEU A 348 30.19 7.79 21.75
C LEU A 348 30.45 9.00 20.85
N LEU A 349 29.39 9.44 20.18
CA LEU A 349 29.32 10.72 19.49
C LEU A 349 28.58 11.71 20.37
N ALA A 350 29.30 12.64 20.98
CA ALA A 350 28.76 13.61 21.94
C ALA A 350 28.85 15.04 21.40
N ARG A 351 27.75 15.80 21.49
CA ARG A 351 27.78 17.22 21.13
C ARG A 351 28.36 18.02 22.29
N VAL A 352 29.45 18.73 22.05
CA VAL A 352 30.17 19.52 23.06
C VAL A 352 30.14 21.01 22.71
N GLY A 353 30.25 21.88 23.72
CA GLY A 353 30.33 23.32 23.51
C GLY A 353 31.78 23.74 23.27
N GLU A 354 32.68 23.21 24.10
CA GLU A 354 34.12 23.44 24.02
C GLU A 354 34.92 22.13 24.14
N PRO A 355 36.16 22.07 23.62
CA PRO A 355 37.01 20.89 23.71
C PRO A 355 37.18 20.30 25.13
N ALA A 356 37.22 21.15 26.15
CA ALA A 356 37.37 20.74 27.55
C ALA A 356 36.15 19.97 28.08
N ASP A 357 34.96 20.20 27.51
CA ASP A 357 33.73 19.48 27.90
C ASP A 357 33.84 17.99 27.58
N ALA A 358 34.56 17.63 26.51
CA ALA A 358 34.74 16.25 26.10
C ALA A 358 35.45 15.41 27.18
N ALA A 359 36.49 15.97 27.81
CA ALA A 359 37.18 15.32 28.91
C ALA A 359 36.27 15.14 30.15
N THR A 360 35.41 16.12 30.41
CA THR A 360 34.44 16.04 31.52
C THR A 360 33.41 14.93 31.31
N VAL A 361 32.91 14.79 30.07
CA VAL A 361 31.98 13.70 29.70
C VAL A 361 32.69 12.34 29.79
N ALA A 362 33.92 12.23 29.31
CA ALA A 362 34.70 11.00 29.38
C ALA A 362 34.97 10.57 30.84
N ASP A 363 35.37 11.49 31.72
CA ASP A 363 35.64 11.18 33.14
C ASP A 363 34.38 10.74 33.89
N LYS A 364 33.24 11.37 33.58
CA LYS A 364 31.93 10.96 34.10
C LYS A 364 31.59 9.52 33.68
N LEU A 365 31.80 9.17 32.41
CA LEU A 365 31.54 7.82 31.90
C LEU A 365 32.47 6.78 32.53
N LEU A 366 33.77 7.08 32.61
CA LEU A 366 34.75 6.20 33.27
C LEU A 366 34.40 5.96 34.74
N THR A 367 33.98 6.99 35.45
CA THR A 367 33.54 6.88 36.84
C THR A 367 32.34 5.94 36.97
N GLY A 368 31.35 6.06 36.08
CA GLY A 368 30.20 5.15 36.05
C GLY A 368 30.55 3.71 35.68
N ILE A 369 31.46 3.49 34.72
CA ILE A 369 31.91 2.15 34.31
C ILE A 369 32.68 1.46 35.45
N ARG A 370 33.44 2.20 36.27
CA ARG A 370 34.21 1.63 37.39
C ARG A 370 33.37 1.13 38.56
N GLU A 371 32.10 1.53 38.65
CA GLU A 371 31.20 1.02 39.66
C GLU A 371 30.95 -0.49 39.45
N PRO A 372 30.88 -1.30 40.51
CA PRO A 372 30.67 -2.74 40.37
C PRO A 372 29.40 -3.09 39.57
N PHE A 373 29.50 -4.12 38.73
CA PHE A 373 28.39 -4.68 37.98
C PHE A 373 27.92 -5.97 38.64
N GLN A 374 26.62 -6.06 38.91
CA GLN A 374 26.00 -7.27 39.44
C GLN A 374 25.48 -8.13 38.29
N VAL A 375 26.27 -9.12 37.86
CA VAL A 375 25.98 -9.95 36.68
C VAL A 375 25.89 -11.41 37.10
N ALA A 376 24.72 -12.02 36.95
CA ALA A 376 24.49 -13.44 37.25
C ALA A 376 24.97 -13.86 38.66
N GLY A 377 24.79 -13.00 39.67
CA GLY A 377 25.20 -13.26 41.06
C GLY A 377 26.68 -13.02 41.35
N HIS A 378 27.46 -12.52 40.38
CA HIS A 378 28.86 -12.14 40.55
C HIS A 378 28.99 -10.62 40.56
N GLU A 379 29.85 -10.11 41.43
CA GLU A 379 30.26 -8.71 41.43
C GLU A 379 31.51 -8.57 40.55
N LEU A 380 31.32 -8.02 39.35
CA LEU A 380 32.39 -7.81 38.38
C LEU A 380 32.82 -6.34 38.39
N ARG A 381 34.13 -6.10 38.30
CA ARG A 381 34.69 -4.76 38.18
C ARG A 381 35.53 -4.71 36.91
N VAL A 382 35.16 -3.80 36.03
CA VAL A 382 35.92 -3.46 34.82
C VAL A 382 36.24 -1.98 34.84
N SER A 383 37.34 -1.60 34.21
CA SER A 383 37.60 -0.23 33.84
C SER A 383 37.43 -0.08 32.33
N GLY A 384 37.50 1.16 31.85
CA GLY A 384 37.58 1.42 30.43
C GLY A 384 38.70 2.39 30.14
N SER A 385 39.16 2.36 28.91
CA SER A 385 40.08 3.32 28.33
C SER A 385 39.30 4.14 27.30
N ILE A 386 39.37 5.47 27.39
CA ILE A 386 38.67 6.38 26.46
C ILE A 386 39.68 7.24 25.70
N GLY A 387 39.66 7.13 24.38
CA GLY A 387 40.29 8.10 23.51
C GLY A 387 39.27 9.14 23.09
N ILE A 388 39.69 10.41 22.95
CA ILE A 388 38.84 11.52 22.50
C ILE A 388 39.43 12.15 21.23
N ALA A 389 38.59 12.38 20.22
CA ALA A 389 38.88 13.22 19.06
C ALA A 389 37.79 14.30 18.89
N ILE A 390 38.15 15.49 18.45
CA ILE A 390 37.26 16.66 18.43
C ILE A 390 37.16 17.22 17.01
N TYR A 391 35.94 17.36 16.50
CA TYR A 391 35.68 18.01 15.21
C TYR A 391 35.21 19.46 15.44
N PRO A 392 35.71 20.46 14.69
CA PRO A 392 36.60 20.34 13.52
C PRO A 392 38.11 20.25 13.80
N GLY A 393 38.58 20.53 15.02
CA GLY A 393 40.02 20.68 15.33
C GLY A 393 40.94 19.53 14.88
N ASP A 394 40.57 18.28 15.18
CA ASP A 394 41.32 17.08 14.79
C ASP A 394 40.92 16.56 13.38
N GLY A 395 39.82 17.07 12.83
CA GLY A 395 39.26 16.68 11.53
C GLY A 395 39.70 17.55 10.34
N GLU A 396 40.15 18.78 10.56
CA GLU A 396 40.54 19.73 9.50
C GLU A 396 41.83 19.35 8.76
N ARG A 397 42.65 18.42 9.28
CA ARG A 397 43.86 17.93 8.60
C ARG A 397 43.58 17.00 7.42
N ALA A 398 42.32 16.68 7.15
CA ALA A 398 41.92 15.67 6.19
C ALA A 398 40.97 16.24 5.13
N THR A 399 41.41 16.21 3.87
CA THR A 399 40.71 16.85 2.74
C THR A 399 39.57 16.01 2.13
N ARG A 400 39.19 14.88 2.75
CA ARG A 400 38.05 14.02 2.39
C ARG A 400 37.37 13.45 3.64
N GLU A 401 36.07 13.17 3.58
CA GLU A 401 35.28 12.60 4.69
C GLU A 401 35.92 11.34 5.28
N ASP A 402 36.39 10.41 4.43
CA ASP A 402 37.13 9.20 4.86
C ASP A 402 38.43 9.52 5.61
N ALA A 403 39.11 10.60 5.22
CA ALA A 403 40.39 11.00 5.79
C ALA A 403 40.23 11.60 7.20
N ALA A 404 39.10 12.25 7.50
CA ALA A 404 38.83 12.84 8.81
C ALA A 404 38.58 11.77 9.87
N ILE A 405 37.89 10.69 9.47
CA ILE A 405 37.65 9.51 10.31
C ILE A 405 38.98 8.81 10.62
N VAL A 406 39.80 8.56 9.60
CA VAL A 406 41.11 7.93 9.78
C VAL A 406 42.03 8.80 10.63
N SER A 407 42.07 10.12 10.41
CA SER A 407 42.83 11.06 11.24
C SER A 407 42.38 11.02 12.71
N ALA A 408 41.07 11.05 12.96
CA ALA A 408 40.52 10.96 14.31
C ALA A 408 40.87 9.63 14.99
N ILE A 409 40.74 8.50 14.29
CA ILE A 409 41.10 7.16 14.82
C ILE A 409 42.59 7.05 15.12
N VAL A 410 43.45 7.55 14.23
CA VAL A 410 44.91 7.52 14.42
C VAL A 410 45.31 8.38 15.62
N ALA A 411 44.78 9.61 15.71
CA ALA A 411 45.00 10.48 16.87
C ALA A 411 44.50 9.83 18.18
N LEU A 412 43.43 9.06 18.11
CA LEU A 412 42.86 8.30 19.22
C LEU A 412 43.78 7.23 19.76
N GLY A 413 44.30 6.38 18.86
CA GLY A 413 45.19 5.28 19.24
C GLY A 413 46.45 5.79 19.93
N HIS A 414 47.01 6.88 19.42
CA HIS A 414 48.15 7.55 20.06
C HIS A 414 47.81 8.16 21.42
N THR A 415 46.63 8.75 21.58
CA THR A 415 46.17 9.30 22.87
C THR A 415 45.97 8.21 23.92
N LEU A 416 45.60 7.01 23.49
CA LEU A 416 45.46 5.82 24.32
C LEU A 416 46.78 5.05 24.53
N ASN A 417 47.90 5.55 23.99
CA ASN A 417 49.21 4.90 24.03
C ASN A 417 49.19 3.49 23.41
N MET A 418 48.34 3.29 22.41
CA MET A 418 48.17 2.05 21.64
C MET A 418 48.89 2.18 20.29
N SER A 419 49.47 1.08 19.79
CA SER A 419 50.02 1.06 18.44
C SER A 419 48.88 0.95 17.42
N VAL A 420 48.82 1.88 16.47
CA VAL A 420 47.83 1.90 15.40
C VAL A 420 48.36 1.12 14.20
N VAL A 421 47.72 -0.01 13.90
CA VAL A 421 47.99 -0.80 12.69
C VAL A 421 46.94 -0.45 11.64
N ALA A 422 47.37 0.06 10.49
CA ALA A 422 46.48 0.23 9.35
C ALA A 422 46.43 -1.07 8.53
N GLU A 423 45.32 -1.80 8.61
CA GLU A 423 45.07 -3.00 7.81
C GLU A 423 44.41 -2.68 6.47
N GLY A 424 44.67 -3.51 5.45
CA GLY A 424 44.08 -3.38 4.11
C GLY A 424 44.76 -2.33 3.22
N VAL A 425 46.04 -2.03 3.42
CA VAL A 425 46.79 -1.09 2.56
C VAL A 425 47.13 -1.73 1.21
N GLU A 426 46.48 -1.27 0.15
CA GLU A 426 46.61 -1.86 -1.20
C GLU A 426 47.40 -0.97 -2.17
N THR A 427 47.50 0.33 -1.90
CA THR A 427 48.11 1.31 -2.81
C THR A 427 49.14 2.20 -2.13
N ALA A 428 50.17 2.65 -2.86
CA ALA A 428 51.21 3.54 -2.34
C ALA A 428 50.65 4.88 -1.81
N VAL A 429 49.58 5.38 -2.44
CA VAL A 429 48.89 6.61 -2.00
C VAL A 429 48.24 6.43 -0.63
N GLN A 430 47.61 5.27 -0.37
CA GLN A 430 47.06 4.95 0.95
C GLN A 430 48.17 4.82 1.99
N GLN A 431 49.27 4.15 1.65
CA GLN A 431 50.42 3.99 2.56
C GLN A 431 51.00 5.35 2.96
N GLU A 432 51.26 6.23 2.00
CA GLU A 432 51.82 7.56 2.26
C GLU A 432 50.88 8.43 3.09
N PHE A 433 49.58 8.37 2.78
CA PHE A 433 48.55 9.07 3.55
C PHE A 433 48.46 8.58 5.00
N LEU A 434 48.41 7.27 5.24
CA LEU A 434 48.35 6.66 6.57
C LEU A 434 49.64 6.88 7.37
N ALA A 435 50.79 6.89 6.68
CA ALA A 435 52.08 7.20 7.29
C ALA A 435 52.12 8.66 7.73
N GLY A 436 51.61 9.57 6.89
CA GLY A 436 51.51 11.00 7.19
C GLY A 436 50.56 11.32 8.34
N LEU A 437 49.54 10.48 8.57
CA LEU A 437 48.66 10.57 9.74
C LEU A 437 49.29 10.00 11.02
N GLY A 438 50.32 9.16 10.90
CA GLY A 438 51.09 8.63 12.02
C GLY A 438 50.76 7.18 12.41
N CYS A 439 50.21 6.32 11.55
CA CYS A 439 50.06 4.90 11.88
C CYS A 439 51.43 4.23 12.18
N ASP A 440 51.53 3.46 13.26
CA ASP A 440 52.77 2.80 13.72
C ASP A 440 53.17 1.60 12.86
N SER A 441 52.20 0.93 12.28
CA SER A 441 52.41 -0.27 11.47
C SER A 441 51.33 -0.39 10.42
N MET A 442 51.61 -1.14 9.36
CA MET A 442 50.71 -1.28 8.22
C MET A 442 50.72 -2.71 7.71
N GLN A 443 49.56 -3.18 7.27
CA GLN A 443 49.39 -4.51 6.70
C GLN A 443 48.48 -4.40 5.47
N GLY A 444 48.85 -5.09 4.39
CA GLY A 444 48.03 -5.15 3.18
C GLY A 444 48.80 -5.66 1.97
N TYR A 445 48.09 -5.86 0.86
CA TYR A 445 48.65 -6.46 -0.36
C TYR A 445 49.76 -5.66 -1.03
N LEU A 446 49.86 -4.36 -0.71
CA LEU A 446 51.01 -3.56 -1.11
C LEU A 446 52.30 -4.02 -0.43
N LEU A 447 52.21 -4.41 0.85
CA LEU A 447 53.35 -4.74 1.70
C LEU A 447 53.69 -6.23 1.67
N GLY A 448 52.69 -7.09 1.45
CA GLY A 448 52.89 -8.53 1.32
C GLY A 448 51.64 -9.23 0.79
N ARG A 449 51.81 -10.10 -0.20
CA ARG A 449 50.75 -10.98 -0.70
C ARG A 449 50.80 -12.32 0.03
N PRO A 450 49.66 -13.05 0.13
CA PRO A 450 49.65 -14.41 0.63
C PRO A 450 50.68 -15.25 -0.10
N MET A 451 51.57 -15.91 0.64
CA MET A 451 52.61 -16.77 0.09
C MET A 451 52.73 -18.06 0.89
N PRO A 452 53.17 -19.16 0.24
CA PRO A 452 53.57 -20.39 0.91
C PRO A 452 54.54 -20.15 2.08
N ALA A 453 54.38 -20.92 3.17
CA ALA A 453 55.11 -20.71 4.42
C ALA A 453 56.64 -20.83 4.26
N ASP A 454 57.10 -21.66 3.33
CA ASP A 454 58.50 -21.86 2.95
C ASP A 454 59.15 -20.63 2.30
N LEU A 455 58.36 -19.67 1.82
CA LEU A 455 58.85 -18.43 1.19
C LEU A 455 58.95 -17.24 2.15
N ILE A 456 58.42 -17.36 3.37
CA ILE A 456 58.41 -16.28 4.37
C ILE A 456 59.83 -15.94 4.83
N ASP A 457 60.67 -16.95 5.08
CA ASP A 457 62.05 -16.75 5.55
C ASP A 457 62.90 -15.99 4.53
N ILE A 458 62.70 -16.27 3.24
CA ILE A 458 63.39 -15.60 2.12
C ILE A 458 62.94 -14.13 2.04
N MET A 459 61.65 -13.87 2.21
CA MET A 459 61.11 -12.50 2.22
C MET A 459 61.67 -11.69 3.40
N MET A 460 61.70 -12.27 4.61
CA MET A 460 62.19 -11.61 5.82
C MET A 460 63.69 -11.28 5.75
N GLN A 461 64.51 -12.16 5.16
CA GLN A 461 65.93 -11.88 4.91
C GLN A 461 66.12 -10.71 3.95
N LYS A 462 65.29 -10.64 2.90
CA LYS A 462 65.34 -9.57 1.90
C LYS A 462 64.91 -8.21 2.47
N ILE A 463 63.92 -8.20 3.36
CA ILE A 463 63.48 -6.99 4.09
C ILE A 463 64.57 -6.50 5.05
N LYS A 464 65.22 -7.40 5.80
CA LYS A 464 66.35 -7.03 6.68
C LYS A 464 67.52 -6.41 5.92
N ALA A 465 67.86 -6.94 4.74
CA ALA A 465 68.93 -6.41 3.89
C ALA A 465 68.62 -5.00 3.33
N LEU A 466 67.34 -4.60 3.25
CA LEU A 466 66.92 -3.27 2.80
C LEU A 466 66.87 -2.23 3.94
N ALA A 467 66.92 -2.66 5.20
CA ALA A 467 66.79 -1.81 6.38
C ALA A 467 68.14 -1.37 7.01
N GLU A 468 69.28 -1.87 6.52
CA GLU A 468 70.61 -1.43 6.99
C GLU A 468 71.06 -0.15 6.23
N PRO A 469 71.47 0.93 6.93
CA PRO A 469 71.99 2.12 6.26
C PRO A 469 73.38 1.82 5.69
N ALA A 470 73.58 2.10 4.41
CA ALA A 470 74.86 1.96 3.73
C ALA A 470 75.95 2.76 4.48
N SER A 471 76.89 2.06 5.11
CA SER A 471 78.08 2.64 5.73
C SER A 471 78.95 3.29 4.65
N ILE A 472 79.11 4.61 4.74
CA ILE A 472 80.06 5.39 3.92
C ILE A 472 81.48 4.95 4.33
N PRO A 473 82.35 4.49 3.40
CA PRO A 473 83.72 4.13 3.76
C PRO A 473 84.54 5.41 3.99
N ALA A 474 85.30 5.42 5.08
CA ALA A 474 86.27 6.47 5.38
C ALA A 474 87.41 6.46 4.36
N CYS A 475 87.71 7.61 3.75
CA CYS A 475 88.93 7.82 2.97
C CYS A 475 90.17 7.70 3.85
N VAL A 476 91.17 6.96 3.34
CA VAL A 476 92.58 7.03 3.75
C VAL A 476 93.24 8.23 3.10
#